data_AF-A0A7J5Q051-F1
#
_entry.id   AF-A0A7J5Q051-F1
#
_cell.length_a   1.000
_cell.length_b   1.000
_cell.length_c   1.000
_cell.angle_alpha   90.00
_cell.angle_beta   90.00
_cell.angle_gamma   90.00
#
_symmetry.space_group_name_H-M   'P 1'
#
loop_
_entity.id
_entity.type
_entity.pdbx_description
1 polymer ?
#
loop_
_entity_poly.entity_id
_entity_poly.type
_entity_poly.pdbx_seq_one_letter_code
_entity_poly.pdbx_strand_id
1 'polypeptide(L)'
;MISIPVAVNAEPLWNGRGRIVVSCDGNEHDWDDWAATSMNFAVLASQRLQDKLPLYIYSDHIWGSNQERSNVKGMCAYNHMRESAINGAANFGFNNTRLVCAVDNPEVAYNALRDEINKSSLENPLFIIAAGPMQVVGEGINRASREKRRFVTIISHSKWNNIHSDNPQKNFSWDNHSGWTFDEMVDAFSSSKGGKCKFVKIPDQNYNLQCDRKEFDWLRLSAARSCSYYKHGSWDWLYIRLESCAVKNGTYFDVSDTGMIVFLLTGDDRATPDVIRRLMEMPLYAK
;
A
#
# COMPACT_ATOMS: atom_id res chain seq x y z
N MET A 1 26.55 10.78 -7.48
CA MET A 1 25.10 10.93 -7.65
C MET A 1 24.84 10.85 -9.14
N ILE A 2 24.40 9.69 -9.63
CA ILE A 2 23.88 9.59 -10.99
C ILE A 2 22.37 9.76 -10.81
N SER A 3 21.89 10.96 -11.10
CA SER A 3 20.46 11.23 -11.17
C SER A 3 19.94 10.54 -12.42
N ILE A 4 19.07 9.54 -12.25
CA ILE A 4 18.34 8.96 -13.37
C ILE A 4 17.18 9.92 -13.66
N PRO A 5 17.02 10.41 -14.90
CA PRO A 5 15.87 11.21 -15.27
C PRO A 5 14.66 10.26 -15.39
N VAL A 6 14.03 9.94 -14.27
CA VAL A 6 12.58 9.76 -14.29
C VAL A 6 12.03 11.16 -14.56
N ALA A 7 11.08 11.32 -15.47
CA ALA A 7 10.38 12.59 -15.59
C ALA A 7 9.60 12.77 -14.29
N VAL A 8 10.22 13.46 -13.32
CA VAL A 8 9.66 13.59 -11.99
C VAL A 8 8.64 14.73 -12.02
N ASN A 9 7.37 14.41 -11.79
CA ASN A 9 6.33 15.43 -11.74
C ASN A 9 6.39 16.26 -10.45
N ALA A 10 7.05 15.76 -9.40
CA ALA A 10 7.28 16.44 -8.12
C ALA A 10 8.52 15.91 -7.39
N GLU A 11 9.09 16.65 -6.43
CA GLU A 11 10.16 16.14 -5.57
C GLU A 11 9.68 14.94 -4.72
N PRO A 12 10.50 13.87 -4.54
CA PRO A 12 10.16 12.75 -3.67
C PRO A 12 9.83 13.20 -2.24
N LEU A 13 8.78 12.60 -1.66
CA LEU A 13 8.43 12.85 -0.26
C LEU A 13 9.39 12.13 0.71
N TRP A 14 9.90 10.97 0.31
CA TRP A 14 10.86 10.20 1.10
C TRP A 14 12.27 10.72 0.91
N ASN A 15 12.85 11.26 1.99
CA ASN A 15 14.22 11.80 2.01
C ASN A 15 15.21 10.90 2.75
N GLY A 16 14.87 9.63 2.98
CA GLY A 16 15.68 8.68 3.74
C GLY A 16 15.47 8.71 5.26
N ARG A 17 14.51 9.49 5.76
CA ARG A 17 14.17 9.56 7.21
C ARG A 17 12.70 9.23 7.45
N GLY A 18 12.43 8.70 8.64
CA GLY A 18 11.09 8.37 9.10
C GLY A 18 10.75 6.89 9.00
N ARG A 19 9.44 6.63 8.96
CA ARG A 19 8.79 5.31 8.86
C ARG A 19 7.66 5.38 7.84
N ILE A 20 7.29 4.22 7.32
CA ILE A 20 6.22 4.02 6.36
C ILE A 20 5.23 3.06 6.99
N VAL A 21 3.94 3.36 6.92
CA VAL A 21 2.87 2.42 7.24
C VAL A 21 1.98 2.30 6.02
N VAL A 22 1.52 1.09 5.76
CA VAL A 22 0.57 0.81 4.68
C VAL A 22 -0.72 0.28 5.30
N SER A 23 -1.85 0.74 4.80
CA SER A 23 -3.19 0.23 5.09
C SER A 23 -3.88 0.00 3.76
N CYS A 24 -4.25 -1.25 3.46
CA CYS A 24 -4.89 -1.64 2.21
C CYS A 24 -6.17 -2.46 2.45
N ASP A 25 -7.08 -2.41 1.49
CA ASP A 25 -8.44 -2.95 1.60
C ASP A 25 -8.45 -4.45 1.84
N GLY A 26 -7.88 -5.28 0.97
CA GLY A 26 -8.03 -6.75 1.02
C GLY A 26 -9.06 -7.37 0.08
N ASN A 27 -9.94 -6.53 -0.46
CA ASN A 27 -10.65 -6.58 -1.74
C ASN A 27 -11.60 -7.75 -1.87
N GLU A 28 -12.72 -7.58 -1.20
CA GLU A 28 -13.93 -8.35 -1.44
C GLU A 28 -14.71 -7.83 -2.67
N HIS A 29 -14.42 -6.59 -3.12
CA HIS A 29 -15.09 -5.89 -4.23
C HIS A 29 -14.42 -6.11 -5.59
N ASP A 30 -13.10 -6.09 -5.63
CA ASP A 30 -12.22 -6.42 -6.75
C ASP A 30 -10.99 -7.22 -6.26
N TRP A 31 -9.97 -7.49 -7.06
CA TRP A 31 -8.88 -8.45 -6.71
C TRP A 31 -7.48 -7.85 -6.84
N ASP A 32 -7.38 -6.54 -6.96
CA ASP A 32 -6.17 -5.78 -7.26
C ASP A 32 -5.18 -5.70 -6.09
N ASP A 33 -5.63 -5.52 -4.85
CA ASP A 33 -4.74 -5.39 -3.68
C ASP A 33 -3.94 -6.66 -3.40
N TRP A 34 -4.43 -7.82 -3.86
CA TRP A 34 -3.70 -9.06 -3.68
C TRP A 34 -2.37 -9.01 -4.43
N ALA A 35 -2.37 -8.51 -5.67
CA ALA A 35 -1.15 -8.32 -6.43
C ALA A 35 -0.38 -7.11 -5.90
N ALA A 36 -1.04 -5.98 -5.69
CA ALA A 36 -0.41 -4.74 -5.22
C ALA A 36 0.32 -4.93 -3.88
N THR A 37 -0.24 -5.66 -2.92
CA THR A 37 0.42 -5.93 -1.64
C THR A 37 1.73 -6.70 -1.79
N SER A 38 1.76 -7.73 -2.65
CA SER A 38 3.01 -8.46 -2.89
C SER A 38 4.07 -7.56 -3.56
N MET A 39 3.64 -6.66 -4.45
CA MET A 39 4.51 -5.68 -5.09
C MET A 39 4.98 -4.58 -4.12
N ASN A 40 4.15 -4.16 -3.16
CA ASN A 40 4.52 -3.19 -2.11
C ASN A 40 5.76 -3.67 -1.35
N PHE A 41 5.77 -4.93 -0.90
CA PHE A 41 6.93 -5.51 -0.23
C PHE A 41 8.14 -5.58 -1.16
N ALA A 42 7.95 -5.96 -2.43
CA ALA A 42 9.04 -6.06 -3.40
C ALA A 42 9.72 -4.70 -3.68
N VAL A 43 8.94 -3.64 -3.84
CA VAL A 43 9.43 -2.27 -4.06
C VAL A 43 10.09 -1.70 -2.81
N LEU A 44 9.46 -1.86 -1.63
CA LEU A 44 10.09 -1.40 -0.38
C LEU A 44 11.37 -2.17 -0.09
N ALA A 45 11.38 -3.47 -0.34
CA ALA A 45 12.58 -4.27 -0.23
C ALA A 45 13.61 -3.79 -1.24
N SER A 46 13.31 -3.52 -2.52
CA SER A 46 14.33 -3.03 -3.46
C SER A 46 15.06 -1.77 -2.98
N GLN A 47 14.42 -0.97 -2.13
CA GLN A 47 14.97 0.25 -1.55
C GLN A 47 15.59 0.10 -0.14
N ARG A 48 15.72 -1.13 0.38
CA ARG A 48 16.23 -1.43 1.74
C ARG A 48 15.39 -0.83 2.87
N LEU A 49 14.07 -0.79 2.68
CA LEU A 49 13.13 -0.15 3.61
C LEU A 49 12.44 -1.14 4.55
N GLN A 50 12.94 -2.38 4.69
CA GLN A 50 12.38 -3.38 5.58
C GLN A 50 12.23 -2.87 7.03
N ASP A 51 13.28 -2.25 7.58
CA ASP A 51 13.25 -1.65 8.93
C ASP A 51 12.51 -0.31 9.00
N LYS A 52 12.02 0.19 7.86
CA LYS A 52 11.23 1.43 7.78
C LYS A 52 9.73 1.16 7.71
N LEU A 53 9.31 -0.11 7.62
CA LEU A 53 7.91 -0.52 7.59
C LEU A 53 7.53 -1.20 8.92
N PRO A 54 7.29 -0.46 10.02
CA PRO A 54 6.95 -1.06 11.31
C PRO A 54 5.56 -1.74 11.33
N LEU A 55 4.63 -1.30 10.49
CA LEU A 55 3.25 -1.76 10.49
C LEU A 55 2.73 -1.83 9.05
N TYR A 56 2.13 -2.97 8.71
CA TYR A 56 1.37 -3.17 7.49
C TYR A 56 -0.01 -3.69 7.88
N ILE A 57 -1.03 -2.90 7.60
CA ILE A 57 -2.43 -3.25 7.80
C ILE A 57 -2.99 -3.72 6.46
N TYR A 58 -3.66 -4.85 6.47
CA TYR A 58 -4.35 -5.40 5.31
C TYR A 58 -5.76 -5.81 5.70
N SER A 59 -6.63 -6.05 4.71
CA SER A 59 -8.03 -6.34 4.99
C SER A 59 -8.70 -5.16 5.73
N ASP A 60 -8.39 -3.91 5.35
CA ASP A 60 -8.86 -2.67 5.97
C ASP A 60 -10.27 -2.21 5.53
N HIS A 61 -10.88 -2.86 4.54
CA HIS A 61 -12.33 -2.82 4.38
C HIS A 61 -13.00 -3.71 5.43
N ILE A 62 -12.99 -3.23 6.66
CA ILE A 62 -13.40 -3.95 7.88
C ILE A 62 -14.85 -4.46 7.89
N TRP A 63 -15.67 -4.07 6.91
CA TRP A 63 -17.06 -4.50 6.78
C TRP A 63 -17.23 -5.68 5.81
N GLY A 64 -16.21 -6.00 5.02
CA GLY A 64 -16.32 -6.90 3.86
C GLY A 64 -15.18 -7.87 3.62
N SER A 65 -13.94 -7.59 4.03
CA SER A 65 -12.78 -8.40 3.59
C SER A 65 -12.68 -9.83 4.17
N ASN A 66 -13.72 -10.30 4.88
CA ASN A 66 -13.81 -11.65 5.46
C ASN A 66 -15.09 -12.41 5.03
N GLN A 67 -15.79 -11.93 4.00
CA GLN A 67 -17.00 -12.60 3.53
C GLN A 67 -16.65 -13.96 2.90
N GLU A 68 -17.43 -14.98 3.22
CA GLU A 68 -17.29 -16.30 2.61
C GLU A 68 -17.91 -16.31 1.21
N ARG A 69 -17.19 -15.78 0.21
CA ARG A 69 -17.53 -15.98 -1.20
C ARG A 69 -16.81 -17.19 -1.76
N SER A 70 -17.55 -18.01 -2.51
CA SER A 70 -17.02 -19.21 -3.16
C SER A 70 -15.87 -18.88 -4.12
N ASN A 71 -14.73 -19.54 -3.89
CA ASN A 71 -13.53 -19.69 -4.72
C ASN A 71 -13.27 -18.64 -5.82
N VAL A 72 -12.88 -17.42 -5.43
CA VAL A 72 -12.09 -16.64 -6.38
C VAL A 72 -10.79 -17.42 -6.62
N LYS A 73 -10.60 -17.98 -7.82
CA LYS A 73 -9.34 -18.61 -8.24
C LYS A 73 -8.79 -19.67 -7.27
N GLY A 74 -9.67 -20.41 -6.61
CA GLY A 74 -9.30 -21.51 -5.72
C GLY A 74 -9.09 -21.15 -4.24
N MET A 75 -9.21 -19.87 -3.85
CA MET A 75 -9.18 -19.43 -2.45
C MET A 75 -10.28 -18.37 -2.20
N CYS A 76 -10.62 -18.07 -0.94
CA CYS A 76 -11.44 -16.89 -0.64
C CYS A 76 -10.56 -15.62 -0.62
N ALA A 77 -11.18 -14.44 -0.78
CA ALA A 77 -10.48 -13.16 -0.79
C ALA A 77 -9.61 -12.95 0.46
N TYR A 78 -10.18 -13.26 1.63
CA TYR A 78 -9.46 -13.25 2.91
C TYR A 78 -8.13 -14.03 2.87
N ASN A 79 -8.15 -15.25 2.33
CA ASN A 79 -6.95 -16.08 2.24
C ASN A 79 -5.98 -15.59 1.16
N HIS A 80 -6.48 -15.03 0.05
CA HIS A 80 -5.62 -14.40 -0.95
C HIS A 80 -4.88 -13.19 -0.38
N MET A 81 -5.56 -12.36 0.40
CA MET A 81 -4.95 -11.20 1.02
C MET A 81 -3.89 -11.62 2.04
N ARG A 82 -4.16 -12.64 2.86
CA ARG A 82 -3.19 -13.21 3.79
C ARG A 82 -1.97 -13.81 3.11
N GLU A 83 -2.17 -14.52 1.99
CA GLU A 83 -1.06 -15.04 1.18
C GLU A 83 -0.15 -13.89 0.73
N SER A 84 -0.73 -12.83 0.17
CA SER A 84 0.02 -11.67 -0.30
C SER A 84 0.72 -10.92 0.84
N ALA A 85 0.06 -10.74 1.99
CA ALA A 85 0.61 -10.01 3.13
C ALA A 85 1.71 -10.80 3.85
N ILE A 86 1.40 -12.02 4.29
CA ILE A 86 2.26 -12.84 5.14
C ILE A 86 3.43 -13.40 4.33
N ASN A 87 3.15 -14.03 3.19
CA ASN A 87 4.21 -14.61 2.37
C ASN A 87 4.94 -13.54 1.56
N GLY A 88 4.31 -12.41 1.24
CA GLY A 88 5.01 -11.24 0.68
C GLY A 88 6.06 -10.69 1.63
N ALA A 89 5.67 -10.40 2.88
CA ALA A 89 6.59 -9.97 3.91
C ALA A 89 7.75 -10.97 4.11
N ALA A 90 7.44 -12.27 4.20
CA ALA A 90 8.44 -13.32 4.40
C ALA A 90 9.39 -13.52 3.20
N ASN A 91 8.89 -13.40 1.97
CA ASN A 91 9.72 -13.53 0.77
C ASN A 91 10.67 -12.36 0.56
N PHE A 92 10.32 -11.17 1.07
CA PHE A 92 11.10 -9.94 0.91
C PHE A 92 11.80 -9.46 2.20
N GLY A 93 11.77 -10.27 3.27
CA GLY A 93 12.61 -10.09 4.46
C GLY A 93 12.08 -9.11 5.51
N PHE A 94 10.77 -8.89 5.58
CA PHE A 94 10.12 -7.99 6.53
C PHE A 94 9.88 -8.69 7.88
N ASN A 95 10.96 -9.08 8.56
CA ASN A 95 10.89 -9.87 9.79
C ASN A 95 10.39 -9.09 11.02
N ASN A 96 10.54 -7.76 10.99
CA ASN A 96 10.19 -6.86 12.10
C ASN A 96 8.87 -6.10 11.85
N THR A 97 8.24 -6.30 10.70
CA THR A 97 6.99 -5.65 10.35
C THR A 97 5.83 -6.32 11.08
N ARG A 98 5.07 -5.54 11.83
CA ARG A 98 3.81 -6.02 12.39
C ARG A 98 2.76 -6.08 11.27
N LEU A 99 2.32 -7.28 10.92
CA LEU A 99 1.22 -7.49 9.99
C LEU A 99 -0.11 -7.54 10.78
N VAL A 100 -1.09 -6.74 10.41
CA VAL A 100 -2.41 -6.69 11.06
C VAL A 100 -3.51 -6.88 10.03
N CYS A 101 -4.31 -7.94 10.19
CA CYS A 101 -5.57 -8.10 9.48
C CYS A 101 -6.62 -7.24 10.18
N ALA A 102 -7.05 -6.14 9.56
CA ALA A 102 -7.97 -5.22 10.19
C ALA A 102 -9.38 -5.79 10.32
N VAL A 103 -9.88 -6.52 9.32
CA VAL A 103 -11.21 -7.16 9.35
C VAL A 103 -11.36 -8.18 10.49
N ASP A 104 -10.28 -8.83 10.93
CA ASP A 104 -10.33 -9.76 12.06
C ASP A 104 -10.63 -9.03 13.38
N ASN A 105 -10.03 -7.84 13.55
CA ASN A 105 -10.26 -6.98 14.72
C ASN A 105 -9.85 -5.53 14.42
N PRO A 106 -10.81 -4.66 14.06
CA PRO A 106 -10.52 -3.27 13.69
C PRO A 106 -9.88 -2.47 14.81
N GLU A 107 -10.24 -2.75 16.07
CA GLU A 107 -9.66 -2.09 17.25
C GLU A 107 -8.15 -2.31 17.37
N VAL A 108 -7.67 -3.49 16.98
CA VAL A 108 -6.22 -3.78 16.96
C VAL A 108 -5.52 -2.93 15.89
N ALA A 109 -6.13 -2.77 14.72
CA ALA A 109 -5.59 -1.96 13.63
C ALA A 109 -5.59 -0.46 14.00
N TYR A 110 -6.70 0.07 14.50
CA TYR A 110 -6.81 1.47 14.94
C TYR A 110 -5.75 1.82 15.99
N ASN A 111 -5.60 0.97 17.01
CA ASN A 111 -4.65 1.20 18.10
C ASN A 111 -3.20 1.03 17.62
N ALA A 112 -2.91 0.07 16.74
CA ALA A 112 -1.58 -0.08 16.15
C ALA A 112 -1.17 1.15 15.35
N LEU A 113 -2.08 1.68 14.51
CA LEU A 113 -1.80 2.88 13.72
C LEU A 113 -1.62 4.12 14.60
N ARG A 114 -2.49 4.30 15.61
CA ARG A 114 -2.36 5.34 16.64
C ARG A 114 -0.95 5.33 17.26
N ASP A 115 -0.47 4.16 17.65
CA ASP A 115 0.84 4.02 18.31
C ASP A 115 2.00 4.39 17.37
N GLU A 116 1.92 4.02 16.09
CA GLU A 116 2.91 4.45 15.10
C GLU A 116 2.87 5.96 14.87
N ILE A 117 1.69 6.59 14.84
CA ILE A 117 1.53 8.05 14.75
C ILE A 117 2.16 8.73 15.97
N ASN A 118 1.94 8.21 17.18
CA ASN A 118 2.41 8.83 18.43
C ASN A 118 3.95 8.81 18.57
N LYS A 119 4.63 7.91 17.88
CA LYS A 119 6.10 7.87 17.78
C LYS A 119 6.68 8.96 16.88
N SER A 120 5.86 9.70 16.13
CA SER A 120 6.33 10.64 15.12
C SER A 120 7.00 11.88 15.71
N SER A 121 8.01 12.37 14.99
CA SER A 121 8.75 13.60 15.32
C SER A 121 9.35 14.20 14.06
N LEU A 122 10.02 15.35 14.17
CA LEU A 122 10.72 15.97 13.05
C LEU A 122 11.78 15.04 12.43
N GLU A 123 12.52 14.31 13.27
CA GLU A 123 13.59 13.40 12.83
C GLU A 123 13.08 12.00 12.46
N ASN A 124 11.85 11.69 12.86
CA ASN A 124 11.20 10.40 12.57
C ASN A 124 9.76 10.64 12.09
N PRO A 125 9.56 11.26 10.91
CA PRO A 125 8.23 11.47 10.36
C PRO A 125 7.58 10.13 10.00
N LEU A 126 6.26 10.14 9.84
CA LEU A 126 5.50 8.98 9.42
C LEU A 126 4.80 9.26 8.08
N PHE A 127 4.98 8.37 7.13
CA PHE A 127 4.23 8.35 5.87
C PHE A 127 3.22 7.20 5.93
N ILE A 128 1.95 7.50 5.72
CA ILE A 128 0.87 6.50 5.69
C ILE A 128 0.40 6.39 4.24
N ILE A 129 0.53 5.20 3.67
CA ILE A 129 -0.09 4.82 2.41
C ILE A 129 -1.49 4.31 2.74
N ALA A 130 -2.51 5.07 2.34
CA ALA A 130 -3.92 4.78 2.56
C ALA A 130 -4.53 4.23 1.26
N ALA A 131 -4.39 2.91 1.09
CA ALA A 131 -4.69 2.12 -0.08
C ALA A 131 -6.02 1.36 0.05
N GLY A 132 -6.98 1.93 0.76
CA GLY A 132 -8.26 1.30 1.04
C GLY A 132 -9.20 2.31 1.69
N PRO A 133 -10.39 1.90 2.14
CA PRO A 133 -11.36 2.79 2.75
C PRO A 133 -10.78 3.49 3.98
N MET A 134 -11.04 4.80 4.08
CA MET A 134 -10.35 5.67 5.04
C MET A 134 -10.66 5.39 6.52
N GLN A 135 -11.57 4.46 6.85
CA GLN A 135 -12.00 4.22 8.23
C GLN A 135 -10.86 3.81 9.16
N VAL A 136 -10.01 2.85 8.77
CA VAL A 136 -8.89 2.41 9.62
C VAL A 136 -7.88 3.54 9.83
N VAL A 137 -7.55 4.26 8.77
CA VAL A 137 -6.62 5.40 8.84
C VAL A 137 -7.20 6.54 9.67
N GLY A 138 -8.46 6.88 9.44
CA GLY A 138 -9.24 7.91 10.13
C GLY A 138 -9.35 7.66 11.62
N GLU A 139 -9.70 6.45 12.04
CA GLU A 139 -9.75 6.08 13.46
C GLU A 139 -8.36 6.13 14.12
N GLY A 140 -7.33 5.62 13.44
CA GLY A 140 -5.97 5.66 13.96
C GLY A 140 -5.48 7.09 14.23
N ILE A 141 -5.70 8.02 13.28
CA ILE A 141 -5.32 9.43 13.47
C ILE A 141 -6.21 10.16 14.48
N ASN A 142 -7.51 9.88 14.50
CA ASN A 142 -8.46 10.47 15.45
C ASN A 142 -8.06 10.18 16.90
N ARG A 143 -7.58 8.94 17.16
CA ARG A 143 -7.12 8.47 18.47
C ARG A 143 -5.70 8.92 18.82
N ALA A 144 -4.91 9.35 17.84
CA ALA A 144 -3.53 9.74 18.04
C ALA A 144 -3.40 11.14 18.66
N SER A 145 -2.27 11.38 19.32
CA SER A 145 -1.97 12.66 19.94
C SER A 145 -1.89 13.77 18.90
N ARG A 146 -2.66 14.83 19.12
CA ARG A 146 -2.84 15.93 18.17
C ARG A 146 -1.52 16.58 17.76
N GLU A 147 -0.58 16.74 18.69
CA GLU A 147 0.71 17.38 18.44
C GLU A 147 1.63 16.56 17.54
N LYS A 148 1.45 15.24 17.49
CA LYS A 148 2.23 14.29 16.67
C LYS A 148 1.81 14.28 15.21
N ARG A 149 0.53 14.58 14.94
CA ARG A 149 -0.07 14.63 13.59
C ARG A 149 0.70 15.54 12.62
N ARG A 150 1.35 16.61 13.10
CA ARG A 150 2.17 17.53 12.26
C ARG A 150 3.37 16.87 11.57
N PHE A 151 3.77 15.68 12.02
CA PHE A 151 4.87 14.90 11.48
C PHE A 151 4.38 13.73 10.62
N VAL A 152 3.08 13.69 10.31
CA VAL A 152 2.44 12.64 9.53
C VAL A 152 2.05 13.19 8.16
N THR A 153 2.32 12.39 7.12
CA THR A 153 1.80 12.59 5.76
C THR A 153 0.98 11.38 5.36
N ILE A 154 -0.29 11.58 4.99
CA ILE A 154 -1.18 10.55 4.47
C ILE A 154 -1.26 10.70 2.95
N ILE A 155 -1.01 9.62 2.23
CA ILE A 155 -1.02 9.53 0.77
C ILE A 155 -2.14 8.59 0.36
N SER A 156 -3.02 9.04 -0.53
CA SER A 156 -4.12 8.24 -1.07
C SER A 156 -4.27 8.49 -2.58
N HIS A 157 -4.91 7.55 -3.28
CA HIS A 157 -5.32 7.65 -4.68
C HIS A 157 -6.77 7.18 -4.82
N SER A 158 -7.25 7.19 -6.07
CA SER A 158 -8.58 6.71 -6.49
C SER A 158 -9.76 7.47 -5.88
N LYS A 159 -10.90 7.48 -6.58
CA LYS A 159 -12.14 7.97 -5.97
C LYS A 159 -12.63 7.00 -4.90
N TRP A 160 -12.42 5.70 -5.13
CA TRP A 160 -12.96 4.62 -4.34
C TRP A 160 -12.44 4.68 -2.90
N ASN A 161 -11.12 4.63 -2.68
CA ASN A 161 -10.50 4.67 -1.34
C ASN A 161 -10.98 5.89 -0.53
N ASN A 162 -11.12 7.03 -1.22
CA ASN A 162 -11.39 8.31 -0.61
C ASN A 162 -12.83 8.51 -0.13
N ILE A 163 -13.79 7.76 -0.67
CA ILE A 163 -15.22 7.95 -0.33
C ILE A 163 -15.94 6.65 0.07
N HIS A 164 -15.36 5.47 -0.17
CA HIS A 164 -16.09 4.20 -0.04
C HIS A 164 -16.69 4.01 1.34
N SER A 165 -15.98 4.41 2.41
CA SER A 165 -16.50 4.34 3.78
C SER A 165 -17.92 4.87 3.93
N ASP A 166 -18.30 5.94 3.21
CA ASP A 166 -19.62 6.58 3.23
C ASP A 166 -20.43 6.38 1.94
N ASN A 167 -19.89 5.64 0.98
CA ASN A 167 -20.54 5.34 -0.27
C ASN A 167 -20.46 3.84 -0.60
N PRO A 168 -21.03 2.98 0.28
CA PRO A 168 -20.97 1.55 0.10
C PRO A 168 -21.66 1.10 -1.20
N GLN A 169 -21.19 0.00 -1.76
CA GLN A 169 -21.71 -0.59 -2.99
C GLN A 169 -23.02 -1.34 -2.74
N LYS A 170 -24.14 -0.67 -3.05
CA LYS A 170 -25.51 -1.16 -2.83
C LYS A 170 -25.85 -2.51 -3.47
N ASN A 171 -25.06 -2.97 -4.45
CA ASN A 171 -25.19 -4.30 -5.07
C ASN A 171 -24.71 -5.44 -4.16
N PHE A 172 -24.06 -5.15 -3.05
CA PHE A 172 -23.66 -6.14 -2.05
C PHE A 172 -24.45 -5.93 -0.77
N SER A 173 -25.26 -6.91 -0.37
CA SER A 173 -26.17 -6.79 0.77
C SER A 173 -25.46 -6.63 2.13
N TRP A 174 -24.20 -7.04 2.21
CA TRP A 174 -23.35 -6.89 3.40
C TRP A 174 -22.62 -5.54 3.43
N ASP A 175 -22.57 -4.82 2.31
CA ASP A 175 -21.85 -3.56 2.18
C ASP A 175 -22.79 -2.41 2.56
N ASN A 176 -23.01 -2.26 3.86
CA ASN A 176 -23.82 -1.17 4.42
C ASN A 176 -23.11 -0.58 5.62
N HIS A 177 -22.39 0.52 5.37
CA HIS A 177 -21.53 1.14 6.37
C HIS A 177 -21.39 2.65 6.13
N SER A 178 -20.80 3.29 7.13
CA SER A 178 -20.39 4.69 7.15
C SER A 178 -19.09 4.78 7.94
N GLY A 179 -18.25 5.75 7.62
CA GLY A 179 -16.97 5.96 8.28
C GLY A 179 -16.21 7.13 7.68
N TRP A 180 -14.99 7.35 8.14
CA TRP A 180 -14.16 8.45 7.66
C TRP A 180 -14.01 8.41 6.14
N THR A 181 -14.19 9.55 5.50
CA THR A 181 -13.76 9.84 4.14
C THR A 181 -12.46 10.67 4.14
N PHE A 182 -11.78 10.72 2.99
CA PHE A 182 -10.52 11.47 2.89
C PHE A 182 -10.74 12.97 3.14
N ASP A 183 -11.82 13.55 2.60
CA ASP A 183 -12.10 14.97 2.72
C ASP A 183 -12.49 15.33 4.18
N GLU A 184 -13.25 14.48 4.87
CA GLU A 184 -13.53 14.67 6.30
C GLU A 184 -12.26 14.59 7.16
N MET A 185 -11.35 13.67 6.83
CA MET A 185 -10.05 13.60 7.51
C MET A 185 -9.21 14.85 7.26
N VAL A 186 -9.22 15.39 6.04
CA VAL A 186 -8.55 16.65 5.71
C VAL A 186 -9.11 17.77 6.58
N ASP A 187 -10.44 17.93 6.64
CA ASP A 187 -11.10 18.96 7.42
C ASP A 187 -10.81 18.83 8.92
N ALA A 188 -10.86 17.60 9.44
CA ALA A 188 -10.65 17.31 10.86
C ALA A 188 -9.20 17.50 11.30
N PHE A 189 -8.21 17.09 10.48
CA PHE A 189 -6.83 16.89 10.96
C PHE A 189 -5.78 17.82 10.33
N SER A 190 -6.06 18.47 9.20
CA SER A 190 -5.06 19.32 8.50
C SER A 190 -4.93 20.72 9.10
N SER A 191 -5.96 21.21 9.79
CA SER A 191 -5.95 22.56 10.34
C SER A 191 -5.01 22.71 11.54
N SER A 192 -4.69 23.95 11.92
CA SER A 192 -3.97 24.22 13.17
C SER A 192 -4.70 23.64 14.39
N LYS A 193 -6.04 23.62 14.40
CA LYS A 193 -6.84 22.98 15.44
C LYS A 193 -6.82 21.45 15.32
N GLY A 194 -6.73 20.90 14.12
CA GLY A 194 -6.71 19.46 13.85
C GLY A 194 -5.38 18.75 14.12
N GLY A 195 -4.26 19.49 14.15
CA GLY A 195 -2.93 18.95 14.41
C GLY A 195 -1.95 19.06 13.24
N LYS A 196 -2.36 19.70 12.14
CA LYS A 196 -1.52 19.97 10.96
C LYS A 196 -1.01 18.72 10.24
N CYS A 197 -1.82 17.65 10.19
CA CYS A 197 -1.50 16.48 9.36
C CYS A 197 -1.44 16.89 7.88
N LYS A 198 -0.46 16.39 7.14
CA LYS A 198 -0.37 16.59 5.69
C LYS A 198 -1.16 15.50 4.98
N PHE A 199 -1.92 15.89 3.98
CA PHE A 199 -2.67 15.00 3.11
C PHE A 199 -2.23 15.20 1.68
N VAL A 200 -2.01 14.11 0.95
CA VAL A 200 -1.60 14.12 -0.45
C VAL A 200 -2.50 13.16 -1.21
N LYS A 201 -3.27 13.71 -2.14
CA LYS A 201 -4.11 12.95 -3.05
C LYS A 201 -3.45 12.94 -4.42
N ILE A 202 -3.09 11.76 -4.91
CA ILE A 202 -2.49 11.58 -6.23
C ILE A 202 -3.55 11.09 -7.24
N PRO A 203 -3.30 11.20 -8.56
CA PRO A 203 -4.16 10.61 -9.57
C PRO A 203 -4.38 9.12 -9.35
N ASP A 204 -5.46 8.60 -9.92
CA ASP A 204 -5.76 7.17 -9.87
C ASP A 204 -4.68 6.37 -10.62
N GLN A 205 -4.00 5.48 -9.90
CA GLN A 205 -2.89 4.68 -10.41
C GLN A 205 -3.34 3.47 -11.23
N ASN A 206 -4.62 3.06 -11.16
CA ASN A 206 -5.15 1.96 -11.97
C ASN A 206 -4.97 2.24 -13.47
N TYR A 207 -4.93 3.51 -13.88
CA TYR A 207 -4.76 3.92 -15.27
C TYR A 207 -3.51 3.32 -15.95
N ASN A 208 -2.40 3.21 -15.22
CA ASN A 208 -1.12 2.71 -15.75
C ASN A 208 -0.71 1.36 -15.19
N LEU A 209 -1.18 1.00 -13.99
CA LEU A 209 -0.71 -0.18 -13.25
C LEU A 209 -1.70 -1.36 -13.26
N GLN A 210 -2.91 -1.18 -13.80
CA GLN A 210 -3.76 -2.27 -14.26
C GLN A 210 -3.53 -2.50 -15.75
N CYS A 211 -2.50 -3.26 -16.12
CA CYS A 211 -2.06 -3.44 -17.51
C CYS A 211 -1.78 -4.90 -17.88
N ASP A 212 -1.47 -5.14 -19.16
CA ASP A 212 -1.14 -6.48 -19.67
C ASP A 212 0.03 -7.08 -18.87
N ARG A 213 -0.09 -8.37 -18.52
CA ARG A 213 0.95 -9.10 -17.77
C ARG A 213 2.33 -9.07 -18.42
N LYS A 214 2.42 -8.87 -19.74
CA LYS A 214 3.70 -8.76 -20.48
C LYS A 214 4.53 -7.57 -20.03
N GLU A 215 3.89 -6.50 -19.56
CA GLU A 215 4.59 -5.33 -18.98
C GLU A 215 5.38 -5.68 -17.70
N PHE A 216 5.13 -6.86 -17.12
CA PHE A 216 5.81 -7.40 -15.94
C PHE A 216 6.74 -8.58 -16.24
N ASP A 217 6.97 -8.93 -17.51
CA ASP A 217 7.84 -10.08 -17.85
C ASP A 217 9.30 -9.91 -17.39
N TRP A 218 9.72 -8.66 -17.14
CA TRP A 218 11.02 -8.36 -16.55
C TRP A 218 11.22 -9.02 -15.17
N LEU A 219 10.16 -9.33 -14.41
CA LEU A 219 10.28 -10.09 -13.15
C LEU A 219 10.92 -11.48 -13.35
N ARG A 220 10.73 -12.07 -14.54
CA ARG A 220 11.32 -13.37 -14.90
C ARG A 220 12.64 -13.23 -15.63
N LEU A 221 12.80 -12.15 -16.40
CA LEU A 221 13.91 -11.99 -17.35
C LEU A 221 15.09 -11.18 -16.80
N SER A 222 14.85 -10.31 -15.81
CA SER A 222 15.87 -9.41 -15.30
C SER A 222 16.99 -10.17 -14.59
N ALA A 223 18.25 -9.84 -14.89
CA ALA A 223 19.39 -10.37 -14.16
C ALA A 223 19.41 -9.95 -12.68
N ALA A 224 18.75 -8.84 -12.33
CA ALA A 224 18.68 -8.32 -10.96
C ALA A 224 17.99 -9.28 -9.99
N ARG A 225 17.12 -10.17 -10.49
CA ARG A 225 16.44 -11.22 -9.70
C ARG A 225 17.40 -12.18 -8.99
N SER A 226 18.62 -12.33 -9.53
CA SER A 226 19.68 -13.18 -9.00
C SER A 226 20.68 -12.42 -8.14
N CYS A 227 20.47 -11.12 -7.93
CA CYS A 227 21.29 -10.33 -7.03
C CYS A 227 21.19 -10.90 -5.61
N SER A 228 22.33 -11.05 -4.93
CA SER A 228 22.40 -11.53 -3.53
C SER A 228 21.64 -10.64 -2.55
N TYR A 229 21.23 -9.45 -3.01
CA TYR A 229 20.34 -8.56 -2.31
C TYR A 229 18.98 -9.19 -1.97
N TYR A 230 18.42 -9.95 -2.91
CA TYR A 230 17.12 -10.58 -2.72
C TYR A 230 17.28 -11.99 -2.18
N LYS A 231 16.31 -12.43 -1.37
CA LYS A 231 16.14 -13.85 -1.08
C LYS A 231 15.95 -14.58 -2.41
N HIS A 232 16.72 -15.66 -2.60
CA HIS A 232 16.62 -16.48 -3.80
C HIS A 232 15.18 -16.96 -4.02
N GLY A 233 14.67 -16.79 -5.25
CA GLY A 233 13.30 -17.16 -5.62
C GLY A 233 12.21 -16.14 -5.24
N SER A 234 12.53 -15.02 -4.58
CA SER A 234 11.52 -14.02 -4.19
C SER A 234 10.81 -13.38 -5.39
N TRP A 235 11.54 -13.12 -6.49
CA TRP A 235 10.96 -12.60 -7.73
C TRP A 235 10.13 -13.65 -8.48
N ASP A 236 10.52 -14.93 -8.43
CA ASP A 236 9.72 -16.03 -8.97
C ASP A 236 8.40 -16.17 -8.23
N TRP A 237 8.46 -16.17 -6.89
CA TRP A 237 7.28 -16.16 -6.05
C TRP A 237 6.39 -14.96 -6.35
N LEU A 238 6.97 -13.76 -6.49
CA LEU A 238 6.21 -12.56 -6.84
C LEU A 238 5.48 -12.72 -8.16
N TYR A 239 6.15 -13.18 -9.23
CA TYR A 239 5.49 -13.37 -10.53
C TYR A 239 4.35 -14.39 -10.44
N ILE A 240 4.59 -15.55 -9.81
CA ILE A 240 3.57 -16.58 -9.60
C ILE A 240 2.39 -16.01 -8.79
N ARG A 241 2.67 -15.16 -7.80
CA ARG A 241 1.62 -14.50 -7.02
C ARG A 241 0.81 -13.55 -7.90
N LEU A 242 1.45 -12.71 -8.71
CA LEU A 242 0.76 -11.83 -9.66
C LEU A 242 -0.11 -12.64 -10.65
N GLU A 243 0.38 -13.78 -11.15
CA GLU A 243 -0.42 -14.68 -12.01
C GLU A 243 -1.67 -15.20 -11.29
N SER A 244 -1.54 -15.64 -10.04
CA SER A 244 -2.68 -16.08 -9.24
C SER A 244 -3.68 -14.96 -8.90
N CYS A 245 -3.25 -13.70 -8.99
CA CYS A 245 -4.08 -12.51 -8.78
C CYS A 245 -4.58 -11.87 -10.09
N ALA A 246 -4.18 -12.38 -11.26
CA ALA A 246 -4.42 -11.72 -12.55
C ALA A 246 -5.90 -11.44 -12.86
N VAL A 247 -6.22 -10.21 -13.24
CA VAL A 247 -7.57 -9.74 -13.55
C VAL A 247 -7.86 -9.85 -15.05
N LYS A 248 -9.08 -9.50 -15.48
CA LYS A 248 -9.53 -9.56 -16.89
C LYS A 248 -9.24 -10.93 -17.52
N ASN A 249 -9.79 -11.99 -16.93
CA ASN A 249 -9.59 -13.38 -17.36
C ASN A 249 -8.11 -13.81 -17.43
N GLY A 250 -7.28 -13.30 -16.52
CA GLY A 250 -5.87 -13.69 -16.40
C GLY A 250 -4.91 -12.97 -17.35
N THR A 251 -5.39 -11.94 -18.07
CA THR A 251 -4.57 -11.20 -19.05
C THR A 251 -3.85 -10.00 -18.46
N TYR A 252 -4.34 -9.46 -17.33
CA TYR A 252 -3.83 -8.23 -16.73
C TYR A 252 -3.32 -8.49 -15.31
N PHE A 253 -2.25 -7.82 -14.94
CA PHE A 253 -1.89 -7.64 -13.53
C PHE A 253 -2.38 -6.27 -13.07
N ASP A 254 -2.73 -6.19 -11.79
CA ASP A 254 -3.13 -4.93 -11.16
C ASP A 254 -2.29 -4.73 -9.89
N VAL A 255 -1.43 -3.71 -9.92
CA VAL A 255 -0.56 -3.32 -8.79
C VAL A 255 -0.72 -1.84 -8.48
N SER A 256 -1.89 -1.28 -8.79
CA SER A 256 -2.20 0.16 -8.70
C SER A 256 -1.81 0.80 -7.38
N ASP A 257 -2.11 0.18 -6.24
CA ASP A 257 -1.81 0.74 -4.93
C ASP A 257 -0.31 0.94 -4.69
N THR A 258 0.53 0.12 -5.32
CA THR A 258 1.98 0.29 -5.27
C THR A 258 2.39 1.65 -5.85
N GLY A 259 1.59 2.26 -6.73
CA GLY A 259 1.83 3.59 -7.27
C GLY A 259 1.96 4.68 -6.20
N MET A 260 1.30 4.55 -5.03
CA MET A 260 1.51 5.50 -3.91
C MET A 260 2.89 5.35 -3.26
N ILE A 261 3.42 4.12 -3.17
CA ILE A 261 4.79 3.87 -2.70
C ILE A 261 5.79 4.40 -3.73
N VAL A 262 5.53 4.18 -5.02
CA VAL A 262 6.35 4.77 -6.09
C VAL A 262 6.36 6.30 -5.95
N PHE A 263 5.21 6.94 -5.84
CA PHE A 263 5.10 8.38 -5.64
C PHE A 263 5.84 8.85 -4.38
N LEU A 264 5.73 8.14 -3.25
CA LEU A 264 6.48 8.46 -2.03
C LEU A 264 7.99 8.50 -2.29
N LEU A 265 8.51 7.51 -3.04
CA LEU A 265 9.94 7.30 -3.27
C LEU A 265 10.51 8.13 -4.41
N THR A 266 9.70 8.44 -5.42
CA THR A 266 10.17 9.06 -6.66
C THR A 266 9.51 10.40 -6.93
N GLY A 267 8.33 10.69 -6.39
CA GLY A 267 7.50 11.84 -6.79
C GLY A 267 6.75 11.67 -8.10
N ASP A 268 6.81 10.47 -8.72
CA ASP A 268 6.04 10.12 -9.91
C ASP A 268 4.61 9.74 -9.51
N ASP A 269 3.65 10.60 -9.86
CA ASP A 269 2.22 10.44 -9.58
C ASP A 269 1.47 9.72 -10.71
N ARG A 270 2.19 9.13 -11.68
CA ARG A 270 1.67 8.33 -12.80
C ARG A 270 2.55 7.12 -13.04
N ALA A 271 2.84 6.38 -11.96
CA ALA A 271 3.72 5.23 -11.97
C ALA A 271 3.36 4.23 -13.10
N THR A 272 4.38 3.64 -13.72
CA THR A 272 4.25 2.60 -14.76
C THR A 272 5.01 1.35 -14.35
N PRO A 273 4.76 0.19 -14.98
CA PRO A 273 5.55 -1.03 -14.74
C PRO A 273 7.04 -0.81 -14.97
N ASP A 274 7.44 0.06 -15.92
CA ASP A 274 8.84 0.40 -16.15
C ASP A 274 9.48 1.19 -14.99
N VAL A 275 8.73 2.09 -14.35
CA VAL A 275 9.21 2.81 -13.16
C VAL A 275 9.44 1.83 -12.00
N ILE A 276 8.49 0.90 -11.79
CA ILE A 276 8.63 -0.17 -10.79
C ILE A 276 9.84 -1.07 -11.12
N ARG A 277 9.99 -1.48 -12.38
CA ARG A 277 11.13 -2.26 -12.86
C ARG A 277 12.44 -1.56 -12.51
N ARG A 278 12.58 -0.28 -12.85
CA ARG A 278 13.80 0.50 -12.58
C ARG A 278 14.10 0.58 -11.09
N LEU A 279 13.09 0.79 -10.24
CA LEU A 279 13.27 0.75 -8.78
C LEU A 279 13.77 -0.61 -8.30
N MET A 280 13.21 -1.70 -8.83
CA MET A 280 13.56 -3.06 -8.43
C MET A 280 14.92 -3.53 -8.98
N GLU A 281 15.30 -3.11 -10.18
CA GLU A 281 16.58 -3.43 -10.81
C GLU A 281 17.73 -2.57 -10.29
N MET A 282 17.46 -1.32 -9.89
CA MET A 282 18.47 -0.34 -9.48
C MET A 282 18.09 0.33 -8.16
N PRO A 283 18.45 -0.25 -7.01
CA PRO A 283 18.18 0.33 -5.69
C PRO A 283 18.70 1.77 -5.56
N LEU A 284 17.82 2.76 -5.32
CA LEU A 284 18.20 4.18 -5.22
C LEU A 284 19.04 4.49 -3.97
N TYR A 285 19.02 3.60 -2.99
CA TYR A 285 19.76 3.73 -1.72
C TYR A 285 20.91 2.73 -1.56
N ALA A 286 21.42 2.15 -2.66
CA ALA A 286 22.67 1.40 -2.64
C ALA A 286 23.87 2.37 -2.42
N LYS A 287 24.18 2.64 -1.16
CA LYS A 287 25.53 2.99 -0.72
C LYS A 287 26.14 1.80 -0.01
#